data_AF-A0A970PEC3-F1
#
_entry.id   AF-A0A970PEC3-F1
#
_cell.length_a   1.000
_cell.length_b   1.000
_cell.length_c   1.000
_cell.angle_alpha   90.00
_cell.angle_beta   90.00
_cell.angle_gamma   90.00
#
_symmetry.space_group_name_H-M   'P 1'
#
loop_
_entity.id
_entity.type
_entity.pdbx_description
1 polymer ?
#
loop_
_entity_poly.entity_id
_entity_poly.type
_entity_poly.pdbx_seq_one_letter_code
_entity_poly.pdbx_strand_id
1 'polypeptide(L)'
;MKRIAIITIIMACALAAPVAHADLVAEIASHVGQVHSYAQMMAAMQELHVGYDRVTCSSIGTTREGRHISMAVVCDPEYNPMLLRKMLIIGRQHGNEASGTEAALALIKHFAASTGPAEEALLRRVALLVVPMANPDGASRSSRRNAAGVDLNRDWVAMSQPETRAIEAAFKQWRPDVVIDLHELPASSSKASYQENFLETIATSSALPAFLGDSCGRTSAQVSTWMKRYGIPLNCYYDSPGADMRLCHRHFGLHHKVPSYLFEAKNGGGRTLKNRSVYHILGTLVIANQLAYHHLESDLPPMQMAAAEPEPAAPETVEPERTCVTLGDPVADSARDGRTLLWAEVDTTDDFAYLSFEIDGRVLVLTNQAPYQYSLDASAYPERVVELAARAYDSSGRCIATDERTVTLPQGSSALGE
;
A
#
# COMPACT_ATOMS: atom_id res chain seq x y z
N MET A 1 -52.52 32.30 -30.68
CA MET A 1 -51.85 31.12 -31.27
C MET A 1 -50.37 31.20 -30.95
N LYS A 2 -49.86 30.22 -30.21
CA LYS A 2 -48.45 30.13 -29.77
C LYS A 2 -47.55 29.84 -30.98
N ARG A 3 -46.45 30.57 -31.15
CA ARG A 3 -45.30 30.14 -31.97
C ARG A 3 -44.10 29.99 -31.05
N ILE A 4 -43.70 28.74 -30.86
CA ILE A 4 -42.53 28.29 -30.12
C ILE A 4 -41.32 28.53 -31.03
N ALA A 5 -40.36 29.36 -30.59
CA ALA A 5 -39.06 29.47 -31.23
C ALA A 5 -38.09 28.53 -30.50
N ILE A 6 -37.71 27.45 -31.17
CA ILE A 6 -36.65 26.54 -30.73
C ILE A 6 -35.33 27.26 -31.03
N ILE A 7 -34.62 27.69 -29.97
CA ILE A 7 -33.24 28.14 -30.07
C ILE A 7 -32.36 26.89 -29.94
N THR A 8 -31.82 26.46 -31.08
CA THR A 8 -30.76 25.44 -31.13
C THR A 8 -29.49 26.06 -30.56
N ILE A 9 -29.14 25.73 -29.33
CA ILE A 9 -27.82 26.01 -28.76
C ILE A 9 -26.86 24.98 -29.37
N ILE A 10 -26.06 25.42 -30.34
CA ILE A 10 -24.91 24.66 -30.84
C ILE A 10 -23.87 24.67 -29.71
N MET A 11 -23.80 23.56 -28.98
CA MET A 11 -22.75 23.27 -28.02
C MET A 11 -21.46 23.02 -28.82
N ALA A 12 -20.64 24.07 -28.95
CA ALA A 12 -19.28 23.91 -29.42
C ALA A 12 -18.50 23.18 -28.32
N CYS A 13 -18.43 21.85 -28.40
CA CYS A 13 -17.42 21.06 -27.72
C CYS A 13 -16.06 21.48 -28.27
N ALA A 14 -15.41 22.41 -27.58
CA ALA A 14 -13.97 22.56 -27.69
C ALA A 14 -13.37 21.25 -27.15
N LEU A 15 -12.89 20.42 -28.08
CA LEU A 15 -11.93 19.35 -27.79
C LEU A 15 -10.72 20.02 -27.13
N ALA A 16 -10.70 20.06 -25.80
CA ALA A 16 -9.48 20.37 -25.07
C ALA A 16 -8.48 19.27 -25.42
N ALA A 17 -7.34 19.66 -25.99
CA ALA A 17 -6.21 18.76 -26.14
C ALA A 17 -5.90 18.12 -24.77
N PRO A 18 -5.54 16.82 -24.71
CA PRO A 18 -5.13 16.21 -23.46
C PRO A 18 -3.94 17.00 -22.92
N VAL A 19 -4.13 17.70 -21.79
CA VAL A 19 -3.01 18.25 -21.04
C VAL A 19 -2.25 17.04 -20.52
N ALA A 20 -1.04 16.80 -21.03
CA ALA A 20 -0.14 15.82 -20.47
C ALA A 20 0.11 16.20 -19.00
N HIS A 21 -0.57 15.52 -18.07
CA HIS A 21 -0.28 15.70 -16.66
C HIS A 21 1.11 15.12 -16.38
N ALA A 22 1.97 15.89 -15.72
CA ALA A 22 3.26 15.43 -15.26
C ALA A 22 3.09 14.16 -14.41
N ASP A 23 4.02 13.21 -14.52
CA ASP A 23 4.03 12.03 -13.65
C ASP A 23 4.25 12.47 -12.19
N LEU A 24 3.15 12.60 -11.45
CA LEU A 24 3.10 13.01 -10.05
C LEU A 24 4.04 12.19 -9.17
N VAL A 25 4.18 10.89 -9.45
CA VAL A 25 5.07 10.00 -8.68
C VAL A 25 6.52 10.39 -8.93
N ALA A 26 6.89 10.63 -10.19
CA ALA A 26 8.24 11.08 -10.55
C ALA A 26 8.56 12.47 -9.98
N GLU A 27 7.58 13.38 -9.96
CA GLU A 27 7.69 14.72 -9.37
C GLU A 27 7.96 14.63 -7.87
N ILE A 28 7.13 13.91 -7.11
CA ILE A 28 7.34 13.71 -5.67
C ILE A 28 8.68 13.02 -5.42
N ALA A 29 9.00 11.97 -6.19
CA ALA A 29 10.26 11.25 -6.06
C ALA A 29 11.49 12.10 -6.42
N SER A 30 11.34 13.23 -7.10
CA SER A 30 12.43 14.19 -7.33
C SER A 30 12.92 14.86 -6.05
N HIS A 31 12.07 14.90 -5.00
CA HIS A 31 12.44 15.40 -3.67
C HIS A 31 13.26 14.39 -2.85
N VAL A 32 13.33 13.13 -3.28
CA VAL A 32 14.13 12.10 -2.61
C VAL A 32 15.60 12.24 -3.01
N GLY A 33 16.39 12.78 -2.09
CA GLY A 33 17.83 12.95 -2.24
C GLY A 33 18.63 11.90 -1.47
N GLN A 34 19.13 12.29 -0.30
CA GLN A 34 19.94 11.46 0.59
C GLN A 34 19.16 11.09 1.86
N VAL A 35 19.63 10.07 2.59
CA VAL A 35 19.05 9.71 3.89
C VAL A 35 19.23 10.85 4.88
N HIS A 36 18.13 11.30 5.48
CA HIS A 36 18.15 12.29 6.55
C HIS A 36 18.56 11.63 7.89
N SER A 37 19.49 12.28 8.58
CA SER A 37 19.66 12.10 10.03
C SER A 37 18.44 12.65 10.78
N TYR A 38 18.29 12.28 12.05
CA TYR A 38 17.24 12.84 12.90
C TYR A 38 17.23 14.37 12.91
N ALA A 39 18.40 15.00 13.07
CA ALA A 39 18.52 16.46 13.11
C ALA A 39 18.10 17.11 11.78
N GLN A 40 18.52 16.53 10.64
CA GLN A 40 18.13 17.04 9.32
C GLN A 40 16.63 16.86 9.06
N MET A 41 16.04 15.73 9.48
CA MET A 41 14.60 15.49 9.37
C MET A 41 13.81 16.51 10.21
N MET A 42 14.21 16.76 11.46
CA MET A 42 13.56 17.76 12.30
C MET A 42 13.68 19.18 11.73
N ALA A 43 14.85 19.53 11.15
CA ALA A 43 15.04 20.80 10.47
C ALA A 43 14.10 20.94 9.26
N ALA A 44 14.02 19.91 8.41
CA ALA A 44 13.11 19.91 7.26
C ALA A 44 11.64 20.02 7.69
N MET A 45 11.21 19.30 8.74
CA MET A 45 9.85 19.43 9.28
C MET A 45 9.56 20.82 9.84
N GLN A 46 10.54 21.47 10.47
CA GLN A 46 10.41 22.84 10.97
C GLN A 46 10.31 23.86 9.83
N GLU A 47 11.13 23.72 8.80
CA GLU A 47 11.06 24.55 7.59
C GLU A 47 9.69 24.44 6.92
N LEU A 48 9.17 23.21 6.78
CA LEU A 48 7.85 22.97 6.20
C LEU A 48 6.73 23.55 7.06
N HIS A 49 6.82 23.39 8.39
CA HIS A 49 5.83 23.92 9.33
C HIS A 49 5.75 25.45 9.33
N VAL A 50 6.90 26.14 9.21
CA VAL A 50 6.95 27.61 9.21
C VAL A 50 6.67 28.18 7.82
N GLY A 51 7.06 27.47 6.76
CA GLY A 51 6.98 27.95 5.39
C GLY A 51 5.62 27.79 4.73
N TYR A 52 4.76 26.89 5.25
CA TYR A 52 3.50 26.52 4.58
C TYR A 52 2.35 26.37 5.57
N ASP A 53 1.27 27.12 5.35
CA ASP A 53 0.04 27.07 6.17
C ASP A 53 -0.64 25.68 6.15
N ARG A 54 -0.31 24.86 5.14
CA ARG A 54 -0.82 23.49 4.99
C ARG A 54 -0.23 22.50 5.97
N VAL A 55 0.90 22.83 6.61
CA VAL A 55 1.70 21.87 7.39
C VAL A 55 1.78 22.29 8.85
N THR A 56 1.22 21.46 9.73
CA THR A 56 1.41 21.59 11.18
C THR A 56 2.25 20.44 11.72
N CYS A 57 3.42 20.74 12.30
CA CYS A 57 4.27 19.74 12.93
C CYS A 57 4.13 19.80 14.46
N SER A 58 4.01 18.65 15.11
CA SER A 58 3.96 18.56 16.57
C SER A 58 4.65 17.31 17.08
N SER A 59 5.15 17.34 18.31
CA SER A 59 5.66 16.14 18.96
C SER A 59 4.50 15.34 19.57
N ILE A 60 4.43 14.05 19.26
CA ILE A 60 3.43 13.12 19.81
C ILE A 60 3.96 12.31 21.01
N GLY A 61 5.23 12.50 21.36
CA GLY A 61 5.90 11.81 22.46
C GLY A 61 7.41 11.92 22.33
N THR A 62 8.13 11.30 23.27
CA THR A 62 9.59 11.24 23.29
C THR A 62 10.08 9.81 23.37
N THR A 63 11.22 9.53 22.74
CA THR A 63 11.92 8.26 22.84
C THR A 63 12.57 8.10 24.22
N ARG A 64 13.17 6.93 24.48
CA ARG A 64 13.91 6.68 25.72
C ARG A 64 15.13 7.59 25.90
N GLU A 65 15.77 8.01 24.81
CA GLU A 65 16.88 8.96 24.83
C GLU A 65 16.42 10.44 24.74
N GLY A 66 15.11 10.69 24.85
CA GLY A 66 14.56 12.05 24.89
C GLY A 66 14.42 12.73 23.53
N ARG A 67 14.54 12.01 22.42
CA ARG A 67 14.27 12.56 21.09
C ARG A 67 12.77 12.68 20.88
N HIS A 68 12.30 13.79 20.35
CA HIS A 68 10.90 13.95 19.97
C HIS A 68 10.54 13.02 18.81
N ILE A 69 9.39 12.36 18.94
CA ILE A 69 8.70 11.69 17.85
C ILE A 69 7.77 12.74 17.26
N SER A 70 8.02 13.13 16.01
CA SER A 70 7.33 14.22 15.33
C SER A 70 6.26 13.69 14.38
N MET A 71 5.11 14.34 14.36
CA MET A 71 4.03 14.11 13.41
C MET A 71 3.70 15.40 12.67
N ALA A 72 3.63 15.34 11.34
CA ALA A 72 3.09 16.38 10.49
C ALA A 72 1.61 16.11 10.18
N VAL A 73 0.79 17.14 10.22
CA VAL A 73 -0.57 17.16 9.68
C VAL A 73 -0.52 17.99 8.41
N VAL A 74 -0.92 17.41 7.28
CA VAL A 74 -0.97 18.07 5.98
C VAL A 74 -2.40 18.07 5.45
N CYS A 75 -2.99 19.25 5.27
CA CYS A 75 -4.33 19.43 4.71
C CYS A 75 -4.51 20.82 4.08
N ASP A 76 -5.65 21.03 3.43
CA ASP A 76 -6.08 22.37 3.02
C ASP A 76 -6.35 23.22 4.29
N PRO A 77 -5.74 24.42 4.41
CA PRO A 77 -5.82 25.25 5.61
C PRO A 77 -7.21 25.85 5.83
N GLU A 78 -8.09 25.84 4.83
CA GLU A 78 -9.48 26.29 4.98
C GLU A 78 -10.33 25.27 5.76
N TYR A 79 -9.84 24.04 5.96
CA TYR A 79 -10.60 22.94 6.55
C TYR A 79 -10.04 22.54 7.91
N ASN A 80 -10.95 22.18 8.83
CA ASN A 80 -10.55 21.55 10.08
C ASN A 80 -10.15 20.09 9.82
N PRO A 81 -8.88 19.69 10.06
CA PRO A 81 -8.40 18.34 9.76
C PRO A 81 -9.13 17.26 10.56
N MET A 82 -9.75 17.58 11.70
CA MET A 82 -10.57 16.63 12.46
C MET A 82 -11.82 16.18 11.71
N LEU A 83 -12.35 17.01 10.80
CA LEU A 83 -13.55 16.74 10.02
C LEU A 83 -13.25 16.06 8.67
N LEU A 84 -12.00 16.08 8.21
CA LEU A 84 -11.56 15.41 6.99
C LEU A 84 -11.43 13.90 7.20
N ARG A 85 -11.37 13.12 6.11
CA ARG A 85 -10.85 11.76 6.21
C ARG A 85 -9.38 11.82 6.59
N LYS A 86 -8.89 10.86 7.37
CA LYS A 86 -7.54 10.92 7.95
C LYS A 86 -6.76 9.66 7.60
N MET A 87 -5.59 9.85 7.02
CA MET A 87 -4.65 8.77 6.74
C MET A 87 -3.45 8.90 7.65
N LEU A 88 -3.20 7.90 8.50
CA LEU A 88 -1.98 7.83 9.31
C LEU A 88 -0.89 7.08 8.55
N ILE A 89 0.27 7.71 8.36
CA ILE A 89 1.44 7.16 7.68
C ILE A 89 2.58 7.09 8.69
N ILE A 90 3.09 5.89 8.93
CA ILE A 90 4.14 5.62 9.91
C ILE A 90 5.39 5.16 9.17
N GLY A 91 6.48 5.90 9.31
CA GLY A 91 7.78 5.56 8.74
C GLY A 91 8.78 5.10 9.80
N ARG A 92 9.64 4.15 9.41
CA ARG A 92 10.92 3.85 10.08
C ARG A 92 10.77 3.49 11.57
N GLN A 93 9.88 2.54 11.86
CA GLN A 93 9.87 1.83 13.15
C GLN A 93 11.18 1.05 13.36
N HIS A 94 11.75 0.51 12.29
CA HIS A 94 13.10 -0.02 12.29
C HIS A 94 14.09 1.07 11.85
N GLY A 95 15.05 1.42 12.70
CA GLY A 95 15.94 2.55 12.46
C GLY A 95 16.84 2.42 11.22
N ASN A 96 17.08 1.21 10.73
CA ASN A 96 17.88 0.93 9.53
C ASN A 96 17.09 0.94 8.21
N GLU A 97 15.81 1.32 8.22
CA GLU A 97 14.91 1.27 7.06
C GLU A 97 14.49 2.71 6.66
N ALA A 98 15.39 3.41 5.97
CA ALA A 98 15.30 4.84 5.71
C ALA A 98 14.29 5.27 4.64
N SER A 99 13.94 4.42 3.65
CA SER A 99 13.12 4.83 2.49
C SER A 99 11.72 5.30 2.88
N GLY A 100 11.13 4.74 3.94
CA GLY A 100 9.84 5.20 4.46
C GLY A 100 9.89 6.66 4.95
N THR A 101 10.96 7.06 5.63
CA THR A 101 11.17 8.46 6.05
C THR A 101 11.31 9.39 4.85
N GLU A 102 12.10 8.98 3.85
CA GLU A 102 12.35 9.82 2.67
C GLU A 102 11.11 9.99 1.79
N ALA A 103 10.34 8.91 1.61
CA ALA A 103 9.03 8.97 0.94
C ALA A 103 8.06 9.89 1.68
N ALA A 104 7.99 9.77 3.01
CA ALA A 104 7.13 10.62 3.85
C ALA A 104 7.51 12.11 3.74
N LEU A 105 8.80 12.45 3.82
CA LEU A 105 9.27 13.83 3.67
C LEU A 105 9.00 14.38 2.26
N ALA A 106 9.21 13.57 1.22
CA ALA A 106 8.90 13.95 -0.15
C ALA A 106 7.41 14.24 -0.35
N LEU A 107 6.52 13.40 0.20
CA LEU A 107 5.07 13.60 0.18
C LEU A 107 4.67 14.89 0.90
N ILE A 108 5.16 15.12 2.13
CA ILE A 108 4.87 16.36 2.87
C ILE A 108 5.32 17.57 2.06
N LYS A 109 6.55 17.55 1.53
CA LYS A 109 7.11 18.67 0.75
C LYS A 109 6.28 18.97 -0.50
N HIS A 110 5.87 17.94 -1.24
CA HIS A 110 5.03 18.09 -2.42
C HIS A 110 3.68 18.73 -2.07
N PHE A 111 2.94 18.14 -1.13
CA PHE A 111 1.60 18.62 -0.77
C PHE A 111 1.61 19.97 -0.03
N ALA A 112 2.72 20.34 0.60
CA ALA A 112 2.90 21.66 1.20
C ALA A 112 2.91 22.76 0.13
N ALA A 113 3.61 22.52 -0.99
CA ALA A 113 3.87 23.51 -2.03
C ALA A 113 2.97 23.38 -3.26
N SER A 114 2.24 22.27 -3.41
CA SER A 114 1.45 22.00 -4.61
C SER A 114 0.26 22.96 -4.76
N THR A 115 0.03 23.39 -5.99
CA THR A 115 -1.15 24.17 -6.40
C THR A 115 -1.91 23.47 -7.53
N GLY A 116 -1.61 22.18 -7.76
CA GLY A 116 -2.22 21.36 -8.79
C GLY A 116 -3.66 21.00 -8.43
N PRO A 117 -4.60 20.98 -9.39
CA PRO A 117 -6.02 20.76 -9.11
C PRO A 117 -6.31 19.41 -8.46
N ALA A 118 -5.50 18.38 -8.75
CA ALA A 118 -5.68 17.05 -8.19
C ALA A 118 -5.24 16.98 -6.72
N GLU A 119 -4.12 17.62 -6.37
CA GLU A 119 -3.62 17.74 -5.02
C GLU A 119 -4.56 18.59 -4.14
N GLU A 120 -5.03 19.72 -4.65
CA GLU A 120 -6.05 20.55 -3.99
C GLU A 120 -7.32 19.73 -3.70
N ALA A 121 -7.81 18.99 -4.70
CA ALA A 121 -9.00 18.17 -4.54
C ALA A 121 -8.81 17.05 -3.50
N LEU A 122 -7.59 16.48 -3.41
CA LEU A 122 -7.24 15.49 -2.39
C LEU A 122 -7.21 16.12 -0.99
N LEU A 123 -6.50 17.23 -0.80
CA LEU A 123 -6.28 17.86 0.51
C LEU A 123 -7.56 18.49 1.11
N ARG A 124 -8.58 18.77 0.28
CA ARG A 124 -9.93 19.15 0.73
C ARG A 124 -10.76 17.99 1.28
N ARG A 125 -10.31 16.74 1.07
CA ARG A 125 -11.03 15.52 1.49
C ARG A 125 -10.25 14.74 2.54
N VAL A 126 -8.92 14.78 2.46
CA VAL A 126 -8.01 13.95 3.24
C VAL A 126 -6.99 14.83 3.97
N ALA A 127 -6.87 14.61 5.27
CA ALA A 127 -5.72 15.04 6.07
C ALA A 127 -4.71 13.90 6.14
N LEU A 128 -3.46 14.18 5.76
CA LEU A 128 -2.34 13.26 5.94
C LEU A 128 -1.74 13.48 7.33
N LEU A 129 -1.71 12.43 8.15
CA LEU A 129 -1.09 12.41 9.46
C LEU A 129 0.21 11.59 9.32
N VAL A 130 1.35 12.25 9.29
CA VAL A 130 2.61 11.63 8.87
C VAL A 130 3.59 11.61 10.05
N VAL A 131 4.02 10.43 10.47
CA VAL A 131 5.13 10.21 11.41
C VAL A 131 6.33 9.74 10.60
N PRO A 132 7.24 10.62 10.14
CA PRO A 132 8.29 10.21 9.20
C PRO A 132 9.31 9.24 9.82
N MET A 133 9.51 9.31 11.14
CA MET A 133 10.49 8.52 11.86
C MET A 133 9.96 8.15 13.25
N ALA A 134 9.42 6.93 13.38
CA ALA A 134 8.92 6.38 14.63
C ALA A 134 10.05 5.99 15.61
N ASN A 135 11.23 5.62 15.10
CA ASN A 135 12.38 5.21 15.92
C ASN A 135 13.64 6.09 15.71
N PRO A 136 13.63 7.36 16.16
CA PRO A 136 14.80 8.23 16.11
C PRO A 136 16.06 7.64 16.75
N ASP A 137 15.89 6.93 17.86
CA ASP A 137 16.99 6.34 18.63
C ASP A 137 17.69 5.25 17.83
N GLY A 138 16.93 4.30 17.27
CA GLY A 138 17.45 3.27 16.37
C GLY A 138 18.03 3.87 15.09
N ALA A 139 17.39 4.89 14.52
CA ALA A 139 17.84 5.55 13.30
C ALA A 139 19.22 6.20 13.47
N SER A 140 19.50 6.81 14.62
CA SER A 140 20.80 7.42 14.92
C SER A 140 21.97 6.42 14.91
N ARG A 141 21.66 5.12 15.04
CA ARG A 141 22.64 4.02 15.09
C ARG A 141 22.52 3.05 13.90
N SER A 142 21.67 3.35 12.92
CA SER A 142 21.30 2.40 11.86
C SER A 142 20.93 1.01 12.41
N SER A 143 20.18 1.00 13.52
CA SER A 143 19.74 -0.21 14.23
C SER A 143 18.26 -0.46 13.97
N ARG A 144 17.90 -1.72 13.69
CA ARG A 144 16.50 -2.15 13.62
C ARG A 144 15.74 -1.87 14.92
N ARG A 145 16.40 -2.07 16.07
CA ARG A 145 15.80 -1.96 17.40
C ARG A 145 15.97 -0.55 17.98
N ASN A 146 15.04 -0.13 18.84
CA ASN A 146 15.12 1.14 19.58
C ASN A 146 16.25 1.12 20.64
N ALA A 147 16.38 2.19 21.43
CA ALA A 147 17.38 2.29 22.50
C ALA A 147 17.29 1.19 23.58
N ALA A 148 16.14 0.56 23.75
CA ALA A 148 15.95 -0.54 24.68
C ALA A 148 16.25 -1.93 24.09
N GLY A 149 16.66 -2.00 22.81
CA GLY A 149 16.85 -3.27 22.12
C GLY A 149 15.53 -3.94 21.71
N VAL A 150 14.41 -3.21 21.72
CA VAL A 150 13.09 -3.74 21.33
C VAL A 150 12.83 -3.48 19.85
N ASP A 151 12.29 -4.49 19.17
CA ASP A 151 11.73 -4.35 17.83
C ASP A 151 10.34 -3.73 17.97
N LEU A 152 10.19 -2.47 17.57
CA LEU A 152 8.94 -1.73 17.73
C LEU A 152 7.78 -2.38 16.96
N ASN A 153 8.06 -2.97 15.79
CA ASN A 153 7.06 -3.68 15.01
C ASN A 153 6.82 -5.11 15.55
N ARG A 154 7.12 -5.36 16.82
CA ARG A 154 6.69 -6.53 17.62
C ARG A 154 6.09 -6.13 18.98
N ASP A 155 6.00 -4.84 19.28
CA ASP A 155 5.61 -4.31 20.58
C ASP A 155 4.15 -3.86 20.65
N TRP A 156 3.36 -3.97 19.58
CA TRP A 156 2.03 -3.34 19.51
C TRP A 156 0.96 -3.94 20.44
N VAL A 157 1.13 -5.18 20.91
CA VAL A 157 0.25 -5.76 21.94
C VAL A 157 0.68 -5.34 23.34
N ALA A 158 1.98 -5.38 23.63
CA ALA A 158 2.50 -5.08 24.96
C ALA A 158 2.59 -3.56 25.22
N MET A 159 2.80 -2.78 24.16
CA MET A 159 3.07 -1.34 24.16
C MET A 159 4.07 -0.95 25.26
N SER A 160 5.13 -1.74 25.38
CA SER A 160 6.13 -1.57 26.44
C SER A 160 7.03 -0.36 26.20
N GLN A 161 7.14 0.10 24.96
CA GLN A 161 8.01 1.20 24.56
C GLN A 161 7.28 2.56 24.50
N PRO A 162 7.96 3.68 24.78
CA PRO A 162 7.35 5.00 24.67
C PRO A 162 6.95 5.33 23.22
N GLU A 163 7.68 4.81 22.23
CA GLU A 163 7.41 5.06 20.81
C GLU A 163 6.04 4.50 20.36
N THR A 164 5.75 3.23 20.68
CA THR A 164 4.48 2.59 20.34
C THR A 164 3.31 3.24 21.09
N ARG A 165 3.48 3.58 22.37
CA ARG A 165 2.45 4.31 23.14
C ARG A 165 2.14 5.69 22.58
N ALA A 166 3.16 6.43 22.12
CA ALA A 166 2.98 7.75 21.52
C ALA A 166 2.13 7.67 20.25
N ILE A 167 2.43 6.71 19.37
CA ILE A 167 1.68 6.52 18.12
C ILE A 167 0.26 6.01 18.39
N GLU A 168 0.06 5.08 19.32
CA GLU A 168 -1.28 4.63 19.75
C GLU A 168 -2.11 5.78 20.32
N ALA A 169 -1.50 6.67 21.11
CA ALA A 169 -2.18 7.85 21.64
C ALA A 169 -2.58 8.82 20.53
N ALA A 170 -1.69 9.08 19.57
CA ALA A 170 -1.99 9.88 18.38
C ALA A 170 -3.10 9.24 17.54
N PHE A 171 -3.06 7.93 17.33
CA PHE A 171 -4.14 7.18 16.66
C PHE A 171 -5.48 7.36 17.36
N LYS A 172 -5.54 7.23 18.69
CA LYS A 172 -6.78 7.42 19.48
C LYS A 172 -7.30 8.85 19.42
N GLN A 173 -6.40 9.83 19.43
CA GLN A 173 -6.75 11.25 19.34
C GLN A 173 -7.32 11.59 17.97
N TRP A 174 -6.63 11.20 16.91
CA TRP A 174 -6.97 11.60 15.54
C TRP A 174 -8.01 10.69 14.89
N ARG A 175 -8.13 9.43 15.32
CA ARG A 175 -9.03 8.42 14.77
C ARG A 175 -8.94 8.32 13.24
N PRO A 176 -7.78 7.91 12.70
CA PRO A 176 -7.60 7.80 11.26
C PRO A 176 -8.53 6.74 10.64
N ASP A 177 -8.92 6.98 9.39
CA ASP A 177 -9.74 6.09 8.57
C ASP A 177 -8.90 4.99 7.91
N VAL A 178 -7.59 5.22 7.73
CA VAL A 178 -6.62 4.28 7.17
C VAL A 178 -5.27 4.43 7.87
N VAL A 179 -4.54 3.31 8.06
CA VAL A 179 -3.16 3.31 8.56
C VAL A 179 -2.20 2.65 7.55
N ILE A 180 -1.09 3.31 7.27
CA ILE A 180 -0.01 2.80 6.43
C ILE A 180 1.27 2.69 7.27
N ASP A 181 1.93 1.54 7.21
CA ASP A 181 3.21 1.26 7.88
C ASP A 181 4.30 1.01 6.82
N LEU A 182 5.33 1.85 6.79
CA LEU A 182 6.37 1.85 5.75
C LEU A 182 7.66 1.21 6.26
N HIS A 183 8.05 0.11 5.61
CA HIS A 183 9.15 -0.76 6.00
C HIS A 183 10.09 -1.12 4.85
N GLU A 184 11.28 -1.61 5.20
CA GLU A 184 12.18 -2.23 4.25
C GLU A 184 12.61 -3.63 4.71
N LEU A 185 12.82 -4.52 3.75
CA LEU A 185 13.41 -5.83 4.01
C LEU A 185 14.63 -6.09 3.12
N PRO A 186 15.71 -6.68 3.65
CA PRO A 186 16.78 -7.20 2.82
C PRO A 186 16.27 -8.15 1.74
N ALA A 187 16.82 -8.02 0.52
CA ALA A 187 16.54 -8.92 -0.60
C ALA A 187 17.01 -10.35 -0.34
N SER A 188 17.81 -10.60 0.70
CA SER A 188 18.24 -11.93 1.13
C SER A 188 17.10 -12.69 1.82
N SER A 189 16.14 -13.12 1.01
CA SER A 189 15.11 -14.08 1.42
C SER A 189 15.24 -15.36 0.62
N SER A 190 15.26 -16.51 1.30
CA SER A 190 15.14 -17.81 0.66
C SER A 190 13.75 -18.07 0.06
N LYS A 191 12.75 -17.21 0.33
CA LYS A 191 11.42 -17.25 -0.31
C LYS A 191 11.41 -16.49 -1.63
N ALA A 192 11.04 -17.13 -2.72
CA ALA A 192 10.74 -16.47 -3.99
C ALA A 192 9.70 -15.34 -3.82
N SER A 193 8.60 -15.59 -3.11
CA SER A 193 7.53 -14.60 -2.92
C SER A 193 7.91 -13.40 -2.04
N TYR A 194 9.04 -13.45 -1.30
CA TYR A 194 9.57 -12.32 -0.53
C TYR A 194 10.91 -11.82 -1.12
N GLN A 195 11.26 -12.20 -2.34
CA GLN A 195 12.42 -11.61 -3.04
C GLN A 195 12.10 -10.22 -3.60
N GLU A 196 10.82 -9.91 -3.82
CA GLU A 196 10.35 -8.60 -4.28
C GLU A 196 9.49 -7.88 -3.26
N ASN A 197 9.17 -6.61 -3.56
CA ASN A 197 8.36 -5.76 -2.70
C ASN A 197 7.02 -6.44 -2.39
N PHE A 198 6.52 -6.23 -1.18
CA PHE A 198 5.23 -6.77 -0.83
C PHE A 198 4.41 -5.86 0.08
N LEU A 199 3.11 -5.96 -0.09
CA LEU A 199 2.09 -5.32 0.71
C LEU A 199 1.45 -6.39 1.61
N GLU A 200 1.27 -6.15 2.90
CA GLU A 200 0.35 -6.95 3.72
C GLU A 200 -0.88 -6.11 4.09
N THR A 201 -2.06 -6.69 4.02
CA THR A 201 -3.33 -6.02 4.35
C THR A 201 -4.31 -6.97 5.02
N ILE A 202 -5.54 -6.51 5.32
CA ILE A 202 -6.55 -7.28 6.04
C ILE A 202 -7.48 -8.03 5.07
N ALA A 203 -7.67 -9.33 5.32
CA ALA A 203 -8.54 -10.21 4.57
C ALA A 203 -10.01 -10.06 4.94
N THR A 204 -10.90 -10.42 4.02
CA THR A 204 -12.31 -10.66 4.33
C THR A 204 -12.45 -11.90 5.23
N SER A 205 -13.25 -11.78 6.28
CA SER A 205 -13.51 -12.84 7.25
C SER A 205 -14.87 -12.60 7.89
N SER A 206 -15.61 -13.67 8.20
CA SER A 206 -16.87 -13.60 8.94
C SER A 206 -16.72 -13.03 10.36
N ALA A 207 -15.51 -13.07 10.93
CA ALA A 207 -15.20 -12.51 12.25
C ALA A 207 -14.81 -11.01 12.20
N LEU A 208 -14.67 -10.42 11.01
CA LEU A 208 -14.42 -9.00 10.81
C LEU A 208 -15.64 -8.34 10.14
N PRO A 209 -15.83 -7.02 10.28
CA PRO A 209 -16.81 -6.31 9.47
C PRO A 209 -16.50 -6.51 7.98
N ALA A 210 -17.51 -6.88 7.19
CA ALA A 210 -17.32 -7.17 5.76
C ALA A 210 -16.61 -6.05 5.01
N PHE A 211 -16.98 -4.79 5.30
CA PHE A 211 -16.40 -3.61 4.66
C PHE A 211 -14.87 -3.53 4.81
N LEU A 212 -14.28 -4.08 5.89
CA LEU A 212 -12.85 -3.96 6.17
C LEU A 212 -12.04 -4.76 5.15
N GLY A 213 -12.33 -6.05 5.03
CA GLY A 213 -11.67 -6.93 4.08
C GLY A 213 -11.96 -6.53 2.64
N ASP A 214 -13.22 -6.16 2.33
CA ASP A 214 -13.60 -5.75 0.97
C ASP A 214 -12.92 -4.44 0.55
N SER A 215 -12.77 -3.50 1.48
CA SER A 215 -12.04 -2.26 1.23
C SER A 215 -10.55 -2.50 1.05
N CYS A 216 -9.94 -3.33 1.90
CA CYS A 216 -8.53 -3.71 1.80
C CYS A 216 -8.24 -4.47 0.50
N GLY A 217 -9.11 -5.40 0.09
CA GLY A 217 -9.02 -6.12 -1.17
C GLY A 217 -9.08 -5.21 -2.39
N ARG A 218 -10.11 -4.36 -2.49
CA ARG A 218 -10.24 -3.40 -3.60
C ARG A 218 -9.05 -2.45 -3.69
N THR A 219 -8.58 -1.94 -2.55
CA THR A 219 -7.44 -1.02 -2.50
C THR A 219 -6.15 -1.72 -2.91
N SER A 220 -5.89 -2.92 -2.40
CA SER A 220 -4.70 -3.71 -2.75
C SER A 220 -4.68 -4.13 -4.23
N ALA A 221 -5.85 -4.39 -4.83
CA ALA A 221 -5.97 -4.60 -6.27
C ALA A 221 -5.55 -3.34 -7.06
N GLN A 222 -6.02 -2.16 -6.65
CA GLN A 222 -5.61 -0.89 -7.26
C GLN A 222 -4.11 -0.65 -7.10
N VAL A 223 -3.53 -0.93 -5.93
CA VAL A 223 -2.08 -0.84 -5.71
C VAL A 223 -1.34 -1.78 -6.66
N SER A 224 -1.78 -3.04 -6.79
CA SER A 224 -1.18 -4.01 -7.71
C SER A 224 -1.20 -3.55 -9.18
N THR A 225 -2.34 -3.05 -9.65
CA THR A 225 -2.50 -2.49 -10.99
C THR A 225 -1.54 -1.33 -11.23
N TRP A 226 -1.50 -0.36 -10.31
CA TRP A 226 -0.62 0.81 -10.45
C TRP A 226 0.86 0.44 -10.37
N MET A 227 1.24 -0.46 -9.46
CA MET A 227 2.61 -0.95 -9.38
C MET A 227 3.05 -1.59 -10.70
N LYS A 228 2.19 -2.39 -11.34
CA LYS A 228 2.49 -2.96 -12.66
C LYS A 228 2.68 -1.90 -13.73
N ARG A 229 1.80 -0.89 -13.78
CA ARG A 229 1.90 0.23 -14.74
C ARG A 229 3.24 0.99 -14.59
N TYR A 230 3.77 1.06 -13.38
CA TYR A 230 5.09 1.64 -13.10
C TYR A 230 6.25 0.63 -13.23
N GLY A 231 5.99 -0.62 -13.66
CA GLY A 231 7.01 -1.66 -13.78
C GLY A 231 7.59 -2.11 -12.43
N ILE A 232 6.82 -1.99 -11.35
CA ILE A 232 7.22 -2.36 -9.99
C ILE A 232 6.59 -3.71 -9.61
N PRO A 233 7.42 -4.76 -9.42
CA PRO A 233 6.96 -6.02 -8.87
C PRO A 233 6.36 -5.87 -7.47
N LEU A 234 5.22 -6.52 -7.23
CA LEU A 234 4.48 -6.50 -5.98
C LEU A 234 3.78 -7.84 -5.73
N ASN A 235 3.86 -8.30 -4.48
CA ASN A 235 2.96 -9.31 -3.91
C ASN A 235 2.09 -8.67 -2.81
N CYS A 236 0.77 -8.87 -2.80
CA CYS A 236 -0.15 -8.39 -1.78
C CYS A 236 -0.69 -9.55 -0.95
N TYR A 237 -0.32 -9.65 0.33
CA TYR A 237 -0.74 -10.68 1.26
C TYR A 237 -1.91 -10.23 2.15
N TYR A 238 -2.73 -11.19 2.59
CA TYR A 238 -3.96 -10.92 3.33
C TYR A 238 -4.01 -11.61 4.70
N ASP A 239 -3.95 -10.82 5.77
CA ASP A 239 -4.03 -11.25 7.17
C ASP A 239 -5.47 -11.47 7.64
N SER A 240 -5.71 -12.48 8.47
CA SER A 240 -7.03 -12.77 9.07
C SER A 240 -7.03 -12.71 10.60
N PRO A 241 -8.23 -12.74 11.22
CA PRO A 241 -8.37 -13.05 12.63
C PRO A 241 -7.54 -14.26 13.05
N GLY A 242 -6.88 -14.16 14.22
CA GLY A 242 -5.96 -15.18 14.73
C GLY A 242 -4.49 -14.98 14.32
N ALA A 243 -4.20 -14.08 13.37
CA ALA A 243 -2.82 -13.70 13.08
C ALA A 243 -2.16 -12.95 14.25
N ASP A 244 -0.84 -12.98 14.29
CA ASP A 244 -0.04 -12.34 15.34
C ASP A 244 -0.22 -10.81 15.32
N MET A 245 -0.97 -10.29 16.28
CA MET A 245 -1.28 -8.85 16.42
C MET A 245 -0.10 -8.00 16.92
N ARG A 246 1.09 -8.58 17.12
CA ARG A 246 2.29 -7.81 17.53
C ARG A 246 2.81 -6.87 16.44
N LEU A 247 2.42 -7.06 15.19
CA LEU A 247 2.74 -6.15 14.08
C LEU A 247 1.81 -4.92 14.08
N CYS A 248 2.35 -3.78 13.69
CA CYS A 248 1.67 -2.48 13.63
C CYS A 248 0.38 -2.54 12.81
N HIS A 249 0.48 -2.95 11.54
CA HIS A 249 -0.67 -2.98 10.64
C HIS A 249 -1.74 -3.99 11.10
N ARG A 250 -1.33 -5.10 11.71
CA ARG A 250 -2.25 -6.09 12.30
C ARG A 250 -2.93 -5.56 13.55
N HIS A 251 -2.23 -4.82 14.41
CA HIS A 251 -2.84 -4.17 15.57
C HIS A 251 -3.94 -3.19 15.13
N PHE A 252 -3.64 -2.28 14.20
CA PHE A 252 -4.66 -1.33 13.72
C PHE A 252 -5.77 -2.02 12.91
N GLY A 253 -5.41 -2.99 12.06
CA GLY A 253 -6.34 -3.74 11.22
C GLY A 253 -7.27 -4.67 11.98
N LEU A 254 -6.72 -5.56 12.81
CA LEU A 254 -7.48 -6.64 13.45
C LEU A 254 -8.07 -6.21 14.80
N HIS A 255 -7.33 -5.42 15.60
CA HIS A 255 -7.81 -4.95 16.91
C HIS A 255 -8.67 -3.69 16.78
N HIS A 256 -8.20 -2.66 16.06
CA HIS A 256 -8.97 -1.41 15.88
C HIS A 256 -9.98 -1.44 14.73
N LYS A 257 -9.94 -2.46 13.87
CA LYS A 257 -10.86 -2.63 12.73
C LYS A 257 -10.81 -1.46 11.74
N VAL A 258 -9.61 -0.91 11.54
CA VAL A 258 -9.33 0.17 10.58
C VAL A 258 -8.53 -0.41 9.41
N PRO A 259 -8.88 -0.13 8.14
CA PRO A 259 -8.07 -0.57 7.00
C PRO A 259 -6.59 -0.23 7.21
N SER A 260 -5.73 -1.24 7.12
CA SER A 260 -4.31 -1.07 7.41
C SER A 260 -3.43 -1.84 6.43
N TYR A 261 -2.28 -1.25 6.12
CA TYR A 261 -1.40 -1.66 5.04
C TYR A 261 0.07 -1.58 5.50
N LEU A 262 0.78 -2.71 5.43
CA LEU A 262 2.23 -2.76 5.60
C LEU A 262 2.90 -2.78 4.23
N PHE A 263 3.77 -1.81 3.96
CA PHE A 263 4.57 -1.74 2.72
C PHE A 263 6.00 -2.16 3.01
N GLU A 264 6.47 -3.22 2.37
CA GLU A 264 7.80 -3.78 2.58
C GLU A 264 8.63 -3.67 1.30
N ALA A 265 9.41 -2.59 1.20
CA ALA A 265 10.31 -2.35 0.08
C ALA A 265 11.57 -3.21 0.20
N LYS A 266 12.01 -3.84 -0.89
CA LYS A 266 13.25 -4.61 -0.87
C LYS A 266 14.47 -3.72 -1.01
N ASN A 267 15.45 -3.93 -0.14
CA ASN A 267 16.77 -3.30 -0.25
C ASN A 267 17.84 -4.30 -0.74
N GLY A 268 18.89 -3.77 -1.39
CA GLY A 268 19.91 -4.58 -2.08
C GLY A 268 19.60 -4.80 -3.58
N GLY A 269 20.55 -5.41 -4.31
CA GLY A 269 20.37 -5.79 -5.72
C GLY A 269 20.15 -4.61 -6.69
N GLY A 270 20.81 -3.47 -6.47
CA GLY A 270 20.65 -2.28 -7.32
C GLY A 270 19.42 -1.41 -7.01
N ARG A 271 18.58 -1.79 -6.03
CA ARG A 271 17.42 -1.00 -5.60
C ARG A 271 17.86 0.23 -4.79
N THR A 272 17.95 1.38 -5.45
CA THR A 272 18.39 2.64 -4.83
C THR A 272 17.38 3.15 -3.79
N LEU A 273 17.80 4.08 -2.93
CA LEU A 273 16.90 4.77 -2.00
C LEU A 273 15.68 5.37 -2.73
N LYS A 274 15.90 5.97 -3.91
CA LYS A 274 14.84 6.54 -4.73
C LYS A 274 13.86 5.47 -5.22
N ASN A 275 14.32 4.32 -5.71
CA ASN A 275 13.43 3.23 -6.14
C ASN A 275 12.55 2.72 -5.00
N ARG A 276 13.13 2.54 -3.80
CA ARG A 276 12.38 2.10 -2.62
C ARG A 276 11.40 3.15 -2.12
N SER A 277 11.75 4.43 -2.24
CA SER A 277 10.86 5.53 -1.88
C SER A 277 9.70 5.67 -2.89
N VAL A 278 9.94 5.46 -4.19
CA VAL A 278 8.90 5.45 -5.23
C VAL A 278 7.83 4.41 -4.91
N TYR A 279 8.21 3.22 -4.45
CA TYR A 279 7.28 2.19 -4.00
C TYR A 279 6.35 2.70 -2.88
N HIS A 280 6.89 3.34 -1.85
CA HIS A 280 6.08 3.92 -0.77
C HIS A 280 5.22 5.10 -1.22
N ILE A 281 5.75 5.98 -2.08
CA ILE A 281 5.03 7.15 -2.63
C ILE A 281 3.83 6.67 -3.44
N LEU A 282 4.04 5.79 -4.42
CA LEU A 282 3.00 5.26 -5.29
C LEU A 282 1.90 4.57 -4.48
N GLY A 283 2.28 3.67 -3.56
CA GLY A 283 1.32 3.00 -2.67
C GLY A 283 0.49 3.96 -1.84
N THR A 284 1.12 4.97 -1.26
CA THR A 284 0.44 5.99 -0.44
C THR A 284 -0.55 6.81 -1.26
N LEU A 285 -0.17 7.26 -2.46
CA LEU A 285 -1.03 8.04 -3.34
C LEU A 285 -2.25 7.24 -3.80
N VAL A 286 -2.08 5.96 -4.15
CA VAL A 286 -3.19 5.08 -4.53
C VAL A 286 -4.18 4.94 -3.37
N ILE A 287 -3.70 4.69 -2.16
CA ILE A 287 -4.57 4.58 -0.97
C ILE A 287 -5.24 5.91 -0.66
N ALA A 288 -4.53 7.04 -0.80
CA ALA A 288 -5.10 8.37 -0.55
C ALA A 288 -6.23 8.68 -1.55
N ASN A 289 -6.04 8.31 -2.82
CA ASN A 289 -7.07 8.42 -3.84
C ASN A 289 -8.29 7.52 -3.53
N GLN A 290 -8.07 6.27 -3.11
CA GLN A 290 -9.16 5.40 -2.68
C GLN A 290 -9.93 5.99 -1.49
N LEU A 291 -9.21 6.54 -0.51
CA LEU A 291 -9.80 7.18 0.67
C LEU A 291 -10.66 8.40 0.30
N ALA A 292 -10.20 9.20 -0.66
CA ALA A 292 -10.86 10.44 -1.07
C ALA A 292 -12.11 10.22 -1.93
N TYR A 293 -12.11 9.25 -2.84
CA TYR A 293 -13.11 9.17 -3.92
C TYR A 293 -13.96 7.88 -3.94
N HIS A 294 -13.50 6.78 -3.35
CA HIS A 294 -14.15 5.48 -3.52
C HIS A 294 -14.92 4.99 -2.29
N HIS A 295 -15.08 5.85 -1.27
CA HIS A 295 -15.98 5.64 -0.13
C HIS A 295 -17.27 6.49 -0.19
N LEU A 296 -17.48 7.26 -1.26
CA LEU A 296 -18.68 8.08 -1.47
C LEU A 296 -19.13 7.95 -2.93
N GLU A 297 -20.44 7.76 -3.13
CA GLU A 297 -21.10 8.13 -4.39
C GLU A 297 -20.82 9.63 -4.64
N SER A 298 -19.90 9.99 -5.53
CA SER A 298 -19.73 11.40 -5.92
C SER A 298 -19.20 11.52 -7.35
N ASP A 299 -19.86 12.37 -8.16
CA ASP A 299 -19.63 12.63 -9.59
C ASP A 299 -18.35 13.46 -9.89
N LEU A 300 -17.27 13.34 -9.12
CA LEU A 300 -16.02 14.08 -9.36
C LEU A 300 -14.87 13.14 -9.73
N PRO A 301 -14.02 13.50 -10.71
CA PRO A 301 -13.00 12.61 -11.23
C PRO A 301 -11.88 12.35 -10.19
N PRO A 302 -11.35 11.11 -10.12
CA PRO A 302 -10.26 10.75 -9.21
C PRO A 302 -8.95 11.48 -9.55
N MET A 303 -7.99 11.51 -8.61
CA MET A 303 -6.61 11.95 -8.89
C MET A 303 -6.02 11.08 -10.00
N GLN A 304 -5.73 11.69 -11.15
CA GLN A 304 -5.10 10.99 -12.27
C GLN A 304 -3.60 10.87 -11.99
N MET A 305 -3.19 9.68 -11.56
CA MET A 305 -1.79 9.27 -11.70
C MET A 305 -1.57 9.04 -13.20
N ALA A 306 -0.43 9.47 -13.76
CA ALA A 306 -0.24 9.47 -15.21
C ALA A 306 -0.58 8.10 -15.81
N ALA A 307 -1.54 8.09 -16.74
CA ALA A 307 -1.75 6.96 -17.64
C ALA A 307 -0.65 7.01 -18.72
N ALA A 308 -0.28 5.86 -19.26
CA ALA A 308 0.46 5.82 -20.52
C ALA A 308 -0.28 6.64 -21.60
N GLU A 309 0.46 7.15 -22.58
CA GLU A 309 -0.11 7.87 -23.73
C GLU A 309 -1.33 7.14 -24.31
N PRO A 310 -2.34 7.86 -24.82
CA PRO A 310 -3.49 7.21 -25.44
C PRO A 310 -3.00 6.29 -26.56
N GLU A 311 -3.39 5.02 -26.47
CA GLU A 311 -3.12 4.02 -27.51
C GLU A 311 -3.52 4.58 -28.89
N PRO A 312 -2.67 4.44 -29.92
CA PRO A 312 -3.07 4.75 -31.29
C PRO A 312 -4.27 3.88 -31.68
N ALA A 313 -5.19 4.45 -32.46
CA ALA A 313 -6.40 3.77 -32.91
C ALA A 313 -6.08 2.38 -33.49
N ALA A 314 -6.77 1.36 -32.98
CA ALA A 314 -6.53 -0.04 -33.30
C ALA A 314 -6.55 -0.30 -34.82
N PRO A 315 -5.55 -1.01 -35.38
CA PRO A 315 -5.68 -1.62 -36.69
C PRO A 315 -6.73 -2.74 -36.64
N GLU A 316 -7.31 -3.07 -37.81
CA GLU A 316 -8.37 -4.05 -37.96
C GLU A 316 -8.07 -5.40 -37.27
N THR A 317 -9.13 -5.95 -36.66
CA THR A 317 -9.16 -7.07 -35.72
C THR A 317 -8.53 -8.36 -36.25
N VAL A 318 -7.38 -8.71 -35.69
CA VAL A 318 -6.99 -10.11 -35.45
C VAL A 318 -7.56 -10.46 -34.07
N GLU A 319 -8.30 -11.56 -33.90
CA GLU A 319 -8.74 -11.97 -32.56
C GLU A 319 -7.51 -12.14 -31.67
N PRO A 320 -7.36 -11.40 -30.56
CA PRO A 320 -6.21 -11.59 -29.67
C PRO A 320 -6.34 -12.98 -29.04
N GLU A 321 -5.24 -13.73 -29.03
CA GLU A 321 -5.12 -15.01 -28.33
C GLU A 321 -5.57 -14.83 -26.88
N ARG A 322 -6.75 -15.32 -26.48
CA ARG A 322 -7.31 -15.04 -25.14
C ARG A 322 -6.31 -15.38 -24.04
N THR A 323 -6.14 -14.48 -23.06
CA THR A 323 -5.31 -14.75 -21.87
C THR A 323 -5.70 -16.10 -21.26
N CYS A 324 -4.72 -16.96 -21.00
CA CYS A 324 -4.91 -18.27 -20.38
C CYS A 324 -4.17 -18.30 -19.03
N VAL A 325 -4.77 -18.97 -18.04
CA VAL A 325 -4.14 -19.24 -16.74
C VAL A 325 -4.13 -20.75 -16.56
N THR A 326 -2.99 -21.31 -16.20
CA THR A 326 -2.85 -22.72 -15.85
C THR A 326 -2.37 -22.83 -14.41
N LEU A 327 -3.22 -23.35 -13.52
CA LEU A 327 -2.87 -23.62 -12.13
C LEU A 327 -2.10 -24.95 -12.06
N GLY A 328 -0.90 -24.91 -11.49
CA GLY A 328 -0.11 -26.10 -11.26
C GLY A 328 -0.56 -26.88 -10.02
N ASP A 329 -0.21 -28.16 -9.96
CA ASP A 329 -0.47 -28.95 -8.76
C ASP A 329 0.35 -28.40 -7.57
N PRO A 330 -0.23 -28.29 -6.37
CA PRO A 330 0.51 -27.84 -5.19
C PRO A 330 1.68 -28.77 -4.89
N VAL A 331 2.87 -28.22 -4.73
CA VAL A 331 4.09 -28.97 -4.42
C VAL A 331 4.65 -28.58 -3.06
N ALA A 332 5.45 -29.45 -2.45
CA ALA A 332 6.20 -29.08 -1.25
C ALA A 332 7.14 -27.91 -1.59
N ASP A 333 7.12 -26.87 -0.76
CA ASP A 333 8.05 -25.76 -0.88
C ASP A 333 9.43 -26.23 -0.39
N SER A 334 10.27 -26.72 -1.29
CA SER A 334 11.58 -27.30 -0.95
C SER A 334 12.53 -26.33 -0.25
N ALA A 335 12.29 -25.03 -0.36
CA ALA A 335 13.05 -24.02 0.37
C ALA A 335 12.63 -23.89 1.84
N ARG A 336 11.47 -24.44 2.24
CA ARG A 336 10.80 -24.14 3.52
C ARG A 336 9.99 -25.34 4.01
N ASP A 337 10.51 -25.98 5.03
CA ASP A 337 9.91 -27.16 5.62
C ASP A 337 8.45 -26.90 6.06
N GLY A 338 7.56 -27.85 5.76
CA GLY A 338 6.14 -27.81 6.10
C GLY A 338 5.25 -26.84 5.31
N ARG A 339 5.73 -26.17 4.25
CA ARG A 339 4.91 -25.27 3.41
C ARG A 339 4.56 -25.85 2.04
N THR A 340 3.49 -25.32 1.46
CA THR A 340 2.99 -25.73 0.14
C THR A 340 3.16 -24.58 -0.85
N LEU A 341 3.83 -24.83 -1.96
CA LEU A 341 3.99 -23.86 -3.04
C LEU A 341 2.81 -23.97 -4.01
N LEU A 342 2.03 -22.90 -4.11
CA LEU A 342 1.07 -22.68 -5.18
C LEU A 342 1.77 -21.95 -6.32
N TRP A 343 1.47 -22.30 -7.56
CA TRP A 343 2.07 -21.67 -8.73
C TRP A 343 1.12 -21.74 -9.93
N ALA A 344 1.26 -20.77 -10.83
CA ALA A 344 0.50 -20.73 -12.06
C ALA A 344 1.34 -20.17 -13.21
N GLU A 345 1.01 -20.60 -14.42
CA GLU A 345 1.48 -20.01 -15.66
C GLU A 345 0.38 -19.11 -16.24
N VAL A 346 0.79 -17.97 -16.79
CA VAL A 346 -0.11 -17.03 -17.45
C VAL A 346 0.43 -16.75 -18.84
N ASP A 347 -0.30 -17.19 -19.85
CA ASP A 347 -0.05 -16.85 -21.25
C ASP A 347 -0.88 -15.61 -21.59
N THR A 348 -0.20 -14.49 -21.85
CA THR A 348 -0.80 -13.15 -21.76
C THR A 348 -1.19 -12.56 -23.11
N THR A 349 -2.33 -11.86 -23.15
CA THR A 349 -2.52 -10.69 -24.02
C THR A 349 -2.01 -9.41 -23.35
N ASP A 350 -2.03 -8.28 -24.06
CA ASP A 350 -1.70 -6.95 -23.52
C ASP A 350 -2.57 -6.52 -22.32
N ASP A 351 -3.73 -7.14 -22.09
CA ASP A 351 -4.71 -6.73 -21.07
C ASP A 351 -4.43 -7.24 -19.65
N PHE A 352 -3.55 -8.23 -19.46
CA PHE A 352 -3.28 -8.81 -18.15
C PHE A 352 -2.70 -7.76 -17.19
N ALA A 353 -3.24 -7.65 -15.98
CA ALA A 353 -2.75 -6.77 -14.92
C ALA A 353 -2.15 -7.57 -13.74
N TYR A 354 -2.91 -8.43 -13.09
CA TYR A 354 -2.42 -9.20 -11.94
C TYR A 354 -3.14 -10.53 -11.79
N LEU A 355 -2.54 -11.44 -11.04
CA LEU A 355 -3.07 -12.75 -10.68
C LEU A 355 -3.50 -12.77 -9.21
N SER A 356 -4.61 -13.42 -8.88
CA SER A 356 -4.92 -13.87 -7.52
C SER A 356 -4.68 -15.36 -7.36
N PHE A 357 -4.21 -15.78 -6.18
CA PHE A 357 -4.41 -17.14 -5.68
C PHE A 357 -5.46 -17.12 -4.58
N GLU A 358 -6.41 -18.05 -4.64
CA GLU A 358 -7.56 -18.11 -3.73
C GLU A 358 -7.75 -19.51 -3.16
N ILE A 359 -8.24 -19.59 -1.91
CA ILE A 359 -8.77 -20.81 -1.29
C ILE A 359 -10.22 -20.55 -0.90
N ASP A 360 -11.14 -21.38 -1.38
CA ASP A 360 -12.58 -21.29 -1.11
C ASP A 360 -13.13 -19.87 -1.36
N GLY A 361 -12.71 -19.25 -2.47
CA GLY A 361 -13.07 -17.87 -2.83
C GLY A 361 -12.41 -16.77 -1.98
N ARG A 362 -11.54 -17.11 -1.02
CA ARG A 362 -10.76 -16.15 -0.24
C ARG A 362 -9.39 -15.91 -0.90
N VAL A 363 -9.13 -14.66 -1.26
CA VAL A 363 -7.83 -14.23 -1.79
C VAL A 363 -6.72 -14.41 -0.75
N LEU A 364 -5.66 -15.11 -1.14
CA LEU A 364 -4.44 -15.33 -0.35
C LEU A 364 -3.36 -14.30 -0.70
N VAL A 365 -3.19 -14.09 -2.00
CA VAL A 365 -2.24 -13.13 -2.54
C VAL A 365 -2.77 -12.54 -3.85
N LEU A 366 -2.47 -11.26 -4.09
CA LEU A 366 -2.47 -10.70 -5.44
C LEU A 366 -1.01 -10.50 -5.88
N THR A 367 -0.66 -10.85 -7.09
CA THR A 367 0.70 -10.67 -7.60
C THR A 367 0.70 -10.18 -9.03
N ASN A 368 1.59 -9.25 -9.34
CA ASN A 368 1.81 -8.76 -10.70
C ASN A 368 3.18 -9.18 -11.24
N GLN A 369 3.82 -10.15 -10.58
CA GLN A 369 5.20 -10.51 -10.80
C GLN A 369 5.36 -12.00 -11.13
N ALA A 370 6.02 -12.29 -12.25
CA ALA A 370 6.47 -13.63 -12.59
C ALA A 370 7.80 -14.01 -11.86
N PRO A 371 8.03 -15.30 -11.53
CA PRO A 371 7.07 -16.40 -11.65
C PRO A 371 5.93 -16.25 -10.64
N TYR A 372 4.69 -16.53 -11.07
CA TYR A 372 3.50 -16.34 -10.23
C TYR A 372 3.39 -17.48 -9.22
N GLN A 373 3.82 -17.20 -7.99
CA GLN A 373 3.96 -18.22 -6.95
C GLN A 373 3.57 -17.69 -5.57
N TYR A 374 3.02 -18.57 -4.74
CA TYR A 374 2.67 -18.28 -3.36
C TYR A 374 3.04 -19.43 -2.43
N SER A 375 3.85 -19.14 -1.41
CA SER A 375 4.21 -20.11 -0.37
C SER A 375 3.17 -20.10 0.75
N LEU A 376 2.20 -21.01 0.65
CA LEU A 376 1.10 -21.19 1.59
C LEU A 376 1.60 -21.82 2.90
N ASP A 377 1.16 -21.25 4.02
CA ASP A 377 1.29 -21.90 5.33
C ASP A 377 0.13 -22.89 5.51
N ALA A 378 0.36 -24.16 5.19
CA ALA A 378 -0.69 -25.17 5.30
C ALA A 378 -1.13 -25.39 6.76
N SER A 379 -0.32 -25.01 7.76
CA SER A 379 -0.70 -25.13 9.18
C SER A 379 -1.91 -24.26 9.57
N ALA A 380 -2.17 -23.19 8.81
CA ALA A 380 -3.34 -22.33 9.00
C ALA A 380 -4.64 -22.95 8.47
N TYR A 381 -4.56 -24.08 7.76
CA TYR A 381 -5.69 -24.75 7.12
C TYR A 381 -5.77 -26.20 7.64
N PRO A 382 -6.76 -26.54 8.49
CA PRO A 382 -6.94 -27.92 8.93
C PRO A 382 -7.19 -28.82 7.70
N GLU A 383 -6.76 -30.08 7.78
CA GLU A 383 -6.89 -31.04 6.67
C GLU A 383 -8.36 -31.14 6.22
N ARG A 384 -8.62 -30.54 5.06
CA ARG A 384 -9.94 -30.46 4.45
C ARG A 384 -9.77 -30.33 2.95
N VAL A 385 -10.82 -30.72 2.25
CA VAL A 385 -10.97 -30.43 0.83
C VAL A 385 -11.18 -28.93 0.67
N VAL A 386 -10.39 -28.30 -0.18
CA VAL A 386 -10.51 -26.88 -0.53
C VAL A 386 -10.59 -26.72 -2.05
N GLU A 387 -11.21 -25.64 -2.48
CA GLU A 387 -11.15 -25.18 -3.86
C GLU A 387 -9.99 -24.19 -3.99
N LEU A 388 -8.97 -24.55 -4.77
CA LEU A 388 -7.91 -23.63 -5.18
C LEU A 388 -8.29 -22.97 -6.49
N ALA A 389 -8.06 -21.66 -6.60
CA ALA A 389 -8.22 -20.92 -7.84
C ALA A 389 -6.98 -20.05 -8.12
N ALA A 390 -6.62 -19.97 -9.41
CA ALA A 390 -5.78 -18.91 -9.95
C ALA A 390 -6.63 -18.07 -10.92
N ARG A 391 -6.78 -16.77 -10.65
CA ARG A 391 -7.58 -15.86 -11.49
C ARG A 391 -6.71 -14.73 -12.00
N ALA A 392 -6.74 -14.49 -13.31
CA ALA A 392 -6.09 -13.35 -13.94
C ALA A 392 -7.09 -12.22 -14.14
N TYR A 393 -6.64 -10.99 -13.90
CA TYR A 393 -7.45 -9.78 -13.97
C TYR A 393 -6.83 -8.76 -14.91
N ASP A 394 -7.68 -7.97 -15.57
CA ASP A 394 -7.27 -6.78 -16.31
C ASP A 394 -7.14 -5.55 -15.39
N SER A 395 -6.74 -4.40 -15.97
CA SER A 395 -6.52 -3.18 -15.20
C SER A 395 -7.80 -2.52 -14.65
N SER A 396 -8.98 -2.95 -15.10
CA SER A 396 -10.27 -2.56 -14.53
C SER A 396 -10.65 -3.40 -13.31
N GLY A 397 -9.89 -4.47 -13.04
CA GLY A 397 -10.20 -5.46 -12.00
C GLY A 397 -11.22 -6.50 -12.45
N ARG A 398 -11.52 -6.59 -13.74
CA ARG A 398 -12.36 -7.65 -14.29
C ARG A 398 -11.53 -8.92 -14.44
N CYS A 399 -12.10 -10.04 -14.00
CA CYS A 399 -11.50 -11.35 -14.21
C CYS A 399 -11.55 -11.70 -15.71
N ILE A 400 -10.39 -11.99 -16.29
CA ILE A 400 -10.23 -12.30 -17.73
C ILE A 400 -9.90 -13.76 -18.00
N ALA A 401 -9.33 -14.48 -17.03
CA ALA A 401 -9.08 -15.91 -17.11
C ALA A 401 -9.05 -16.55 -15.71
N THR A 402 -9.31 -17.86 -15.64
CA THR A 402 -9.39 -18.59 -14.37
C THR A 402 -9.08 -20.07 -14.61
N ASP A 403 -8.33 -20.68 -13.69
CA ASP A 403 -8.23 -22.14 -13.51
C ASP A 403 -8.50 -22.48 -12.03
N GLU A 404 -9.33 -23.49 -11.79
CA GLU A 404 -9.80 -23.89 -10.45
C GLU A 404 -9.69 -25.40 -10.29
N ARG A 405 -9.28 -25.84 -9.10
CA ARG A 405 -9.14 -27.26 -8.78
C ARG A 405 -9.50 -27.55 -7.33
N THR A 406 -10.19 -28.66 -7.12
CA THR A 406 -10.42 -29.19 -5.78
C THR A 406 -9.22 -30.03 -5.35
N VAL A 407 -8.58 -29.67 -4.24
CA VAL A 407 -7.44 -30.40 -3.68
C VAL A 407 -7.61 -30.64 -2.18
N THR A 408 -6.89 -31.63 -1.66
CA THR A 408 -6.68 -31.75 -0.20
C THR A 408 -5.30 -31.18 0.10
N LEU A 409 -5.24 -30.11 0.91
CA LEU A 409 -3.95 -29.53 1.29
C LEU A 409 -3.23 -30.47 2.26
N PRO A 410 -1.97 -30.87 1.97
CA PRO A 410 -1.23 -31.76 2.84
C PRO A 410 -0.91 -31.06 4.17
N GLN A 411 -1.05 -31.79 5.29
CA GLN A 411 -0.65 -31.27 6.60
C GLN A 411 0.87 -31.00 6.56
N GLY A 412 1.30 -29.77 6.86
CA GLY A 412 2.71 -29.48 7.07
C GLY A 412 3.19 -30.35 8.24
N SER A 413 4.14 -31.25 8.00
CA SER A 413 4.70 -32.06 9.07
C SER A 413 5.32 -31.12 10.11
N SER A 414 4.76 -31.09 11.33
CA SER A 414 5.46 -30.49 12.45
C SER A 414 6.65 -31.39 12.77
N ALA A 415 7.81 -31.10 12.20
CA ALA A 415 9.07 -31.62 12.72
C ALA A 415 9.41 -30.87 14.01
N LEU A 416 8.63 -31.12 15.05
CA LEU A 416 9.05 -31.06 16.45
C LEU A 416 8.99 -32.50 16.95
N GLY A 417 9.98 -33.28 16.53
CA GLY A 417 10.20 -34.66 16.94
C GLY A 417 11.53 -34.78 17.65
N GLU A 418 11.41 -34.99 18.97
CA GLU A 418 12.38 -35.46 19.99
C GLU A 418 13.46 -34.49 20.52
#